data_AF-A0A5B6WFB8-F1
#
_entry.id   AF-A0A5B6WFB8-F1
#
_cell.length_a   1.000
_cell.length_b   1.000
_cell.length_c   1.000
_cell.angle_alpha   90.00
_cell.angle_beta   90.00
_cell.angle_gamma   90.00
#
_symmetry.space_group_name_H-M   'P 1'
#
loop_
_entity.id
_entity.type
_entity.pdbx_description
1 polymer ?
#
loop_
_entity_poly.entity_id
_entity_poly.type
_entity_poly.pdbx_seq_one_letter_code
_entity_poly.pdbx_strand_id
1 'polypeptide(L)'
;MDFGLNSEGVLYFHGRIYIPNDTELSNLYAMHLGGNKMYRDLCKLYWWPGLKNKVTGFVGKCLTCQQVKAEHQLPSGLLQPVKIPLWKWERVTMDFVSGLPLTLAKKDLVWVIVD
;
A
#
# COMPACT_ATOMS: atom_id res chain seq x y z
N MET A 1 -7.29 -36.43 13.99
CA MET A 1 -7.02 -35.31 14.91
C MET A 1 -5.56 -34.99 14.71
N ASP A 2 -5.24 -33.93 13.96
CA ASP A 2 -3.89 -33.75 13.39
C ASP A 2 -3.08 -32.74 14.21
N PHE A 3 -3.09 -32.93 15.52
CA PHE A 3 -2.21 -32.20 16.44
C PHE A 3 -1.00 -33.08 16.77
N GLY A 4 0.20 -32.54 16.60
CA GLY A 4 1.45 -33.20 16.97
C GLY A 4 2.19 -32.39 18.02
N LEU A 5 2.81 -33.04 19.00
CA LEU A 5 3.69 -32.39 19.97
C LEU A 5 5.14 -32.78 19.65
N ASN A 6 6.06 -31.83 19.63
CA ASN A 6 7.48 -32.16 19.53
C ASN A 6 8.10 -32.44 20.92
N SER A 7 9.36 -32.85 20.95
CA SER A 7 10.13 -33.12 22.18
C SER A 7 10.34 -31.90 23.07
N GLU A 8 10.10 -30.69 22.56
CA GLU A 8 10.23 -29.42 23.26
C GLU A 8 8.89 -28.89 23.78
N GLY A 9 7.80 -29.67 23.63
CA GLY A 9 6.45 -29.27 24.06
C GLY A 9 5.75 -28.28 23.14
N VAL A 10 6.29 -28.03 21.94
CA VAL A 10 5.66 -27.18 20.92
C VAL A 10 4.58 -27.98 20.19
N LEU A 11 3.38 -27.40 20.12
CA LEU A 11 2.24 -27.97 19.42
C LEU A 11 2.30 -27.63 17.93
N TYR A 12 1.96 -28.59 17.08
CA TYR A 12 1.87 -28.46 15.63
C TYR A 12 0.48 -28.82 15.15
N PHE A 13 0.03 -28.14 14.10
CA PHE A 13 -1.21 -28.44 13.39
C PHE A 13 -0.97 -28.33 11.88
N HIS A 14 -1.29 -29.39 11.12
CA HIS A 14 -0.96 -29.50 9.69
C HIS A 14 0.51 -29.17 9.35
N GLY A 15 1.45 -29.64 10.17
CA GLY A 15 2.89 -29.41 9.96
C GLY A 15 3.37 -27.97 10.22
N ARG A 16 2.54 -27.12 10.82
CA ARG A 16 2.87 -25.74 11.22
C ARG A 16 2.80 -25.59 12.73
N ILE A 17 3.58 -24.67 13.28
CA ILE A 17 3.58 -24.40 14.73
C ILE A 17 2.23 -23.80 15.12
N TYR A 18 1.53 -24.45 16.05
CA TYR A 18 0.28 -23.95 16.61
C TYR A 18 0.57 -22.88 17.66
N ILE A 19 -0.03 -21.71 17.49
CA ILE A 19 0.03 -20.62 18.49
C ILE A 19 -1.33 -20.53 19.19
N PRO A 20 -1.36 -20.70 20.53
CA PRO A 20 -2.59 -20.52 21.32
C PRO A 20 -3.09 -19.07 21.32
N ASN A 21 -4.37 -18.88 21.64
CA ASN A 21 -5.03 -17.58 21.46
C ASN A 21 -4.56 -16.45 22.37
N ASP A 22 -3.83 -16.77 23.43
CA ASP A 22 -3.33 -15.88 24.49
C ASP A 22 -1.97 -15.23 24.17
N THR A 23 -1.27 -15.68 23.12
CA THR A 23 0.06 -15.16 22.81
C THR A 23 -0.06 -13.77 22.16
N GLU A 24 0.67 -12.78 22.65
CA GLU A 24 0.73 -11.45 22.02
C GLU A 24 1.77 -11.42 20.90
N LEU A 25 1.37 -10.91 19.73
CA LEU A 25 2.18 -10.79 18.50
C LEU A 25 3.29 -9.70 18.58
N SER A 26 3.53 -9.15 19.77
CA SER A 26 4.10 -7.81 19.99
C SER A 26 5.53 -7.62 19.45
N ASN A 27 6.40 -8.64 19.51
CA ASN A 27 7.85 -8.43 19.32
C ASN A 27 8.50 -9.04 18.07
N LEU A 28 7.80 -9.88 17.29
CA LEU A 28 8.48 -10.65 16.22
C LEU A 28 8.42 -10.01 14.82
N TYR A 29 7.55 -9.03 14.58
CA TYR A 29 7.23 -8.60 13.22
C TYR A 29 7.26 -7.07 13.04
N ALA A 30 8.18 -6.41 13.73
CA ALA A 30 8.52 -5.00 13.54
C ALA A 30 9.13 -4.68 12.15
N MET A 31 9.31 -5.69 11.28
CA MET A 31 9.74 -5.46 9.90
C MET A 31 8.55 -4.99 9.07
N HIS A 32 8.63 -3.77 8.54
CA HIS A 32 7.65 -3.02 7.74
C HIS A 32 7.23 -3.67 6.42
N LEU A 33 6.87 -4.94 6.44
CA LEU A 33 6.34 -5.67 5.31
C LEU A 33 4.83 -5.40 5.30
N GLY A 34 4.30 -4.86 4.20
CA GLY A 34 2.87 -4.59 4.08
C GLY A 34 2.03 -5.82 4.49
N GLY A 35 0.89 -5.61 5.15
CA GLY A 35 0.11 -6.67 5.82
C GLY A 35 -0.11 -7.99 5.05
N ASN A 36 -0.24 -7.96 3.72
CA ASN A 36 -0.33 -9.16 2.88
C ASN A 36 0.94 -10.02 2.91
N LYS A 37 2.12 -9.40 2.92
CA LYS A 37 3.40 -10.11 3.02
C LYS A 37 3.57 -10.69 4.42
N MET A 38 3.24 -9.92 5.45
CA MET A 38 3.28 -10.40 6.84
C MET A 38 2.35 -11.60 7.06
N TYR A 39 1.10 -11.54 6.56
CA TYR A 39 0.17 -12.67 6.61
C TYR A 39 0.73 -13.90 5.90
N ARG A 40 1.26 -13.74 4.68
CA ARG A 40 1.80 -14.85 3.89
C ARG A 40 3.00 -15.51 4.57
N ASP A 41 3.89 -14.73 5.16
CA ASP A 41 5.09 -15.27 5.81
C ASP A 41 4.73 -15.98 7.12
N LEU A 42 3.79 -15.42 7.90
CA LEU A 42 3.22 -16.08 9.07
C LEU A 42 2.52 -17.40 8.73
N CYS A 43 1.71 -17.42 7.67
CA CYS A 43 1.01 -18.62 7.24
C CYS A 43 1.95 -19.78 6.85
N LYS A 44 3.21 -19.52 6.49
CA LYS A 44 4.15 -20.60 6.14
C LYS A 44 4.63 -21.38 7.35
N LEU A 45 4.83 -20.68 8.47
CA LEU A 45 5.48 -21.23 9.66
C LEU A 45 4.49 -21.55 10.78
N TYR A 46 3.43 -20.75 10.90
CA TYR A 46 2.51 -20.77 12.02
C TYR A 46 1.07 -21.06 11.59
N TRP A 47 0.34 -21.74 12.48
CA TRP A 47 -1.10 -21.91 12.41
C TRP A 47 -1.75 -21.31 13.65
N TRP A 48 -2.75 -20.47 13.43
CA TRP A 48 -3.47 -19.77 14.49
C TRP A 48 -4.95 -19.65 14.10
N PRO A 49 -5.90 -20.04 14.97
CA PRO A 49 -7.29 -19.64 14.82
C PRO A 49 -7.43 -18.13 14.59
N GLY A 50 -7.94 -17.73 13.41
CA GLY A 50 -8.13 -16.31 13.09
C GLY A 50 -6.86 -15.52 12.77
N LEU A 51 -5.78 -16.18 12.30
CA LEU A 51 -4.50 -15.53 11.94
C LEU A 51 -4.68 -14.25 11.11
N LYS A 52 -5.56 -14.29 10.10
CA LYS A 52 -5.86 -13.12 9.25
C LYS A 52 -6.36 -11.93 10.06
N ASN A 53 -7.27 -12.15 11.00
CA ASN A 53 -7.84 -11.09 11.84
C ASN A 53 -6.79 -10.50 12.79
N LYS A 54 -5.90 -11.34 13.34
CA LYS A 54 -4.80 -10.86 14.21
C LYS A 54 -3.78 -10.04 13.43
N VAL A 55 -3.42 -10.49 12.23
CA VAL A 55 -2.55 -9.74 11.31
C VAL A 55 -3.18 -8.40 10.94
N THR A 56 -4.46 -8.39 10.53
CA THR A 56 -5.18 -7.14 10.21
C THR A 56 -5.25 -6.22 11.43
N GLY A 57 -5.54 -6.75 12.63
CA GLY A 57 -5.58 -5.98 13.86
C GLY A 57 -4.23 -5.39 14.27
N PHE A 58 -3.15 -6.16 14.12
CA PHE A 58 -1.78 -5.68 14.37
C PHE A 58 -1.38 -4.56 13.41
N VAL A 59 -1.57 -4.78 12.10
CA VAL A 59 -1.29 -3.77 11.07
C VAL A 59 -2.15 -2.52 11.27
N GLY A 60 -3.41 -2.71 11.66
CA GLY A 60 -4.36 -1.63 11.96
C GLY A 60 -4.00 -0.82 13.19
N LYS A 61 -3.25 -1.37 14.16
CA LYS A 61 -2.76 -0.65 15.36
C LYS A 61 -1.34 -0.07 15.19
N CYS A 62 -0.61 -0.47 14.15
CA CYS A 62 0.75 -0.01 13.91
C CYS A 62 0.77 1.41 13.33
N LEU A 63 1.19 2.40 14.13
CA LEU A 63 1.29 3.80 13.72
C LEU A 63 2.13 4.00 12.46
N THR A 64 3.28 3.32 12.35
CA THR A 64 4.12 3.41 11.16
C THR A 64 3.43 2.84 9.92
N CYS A 65 2.70 1.73 10.05
CA CYS A 65 1.91 1.18 8.95
C CYS A 65 0.79 2.13 8.52
N GLN A 66 0.12 2.79 9.47
CA GLN A 66 -0.93 3.77 9.17
C GLN A 66 -0.37 5.01 8.45
N GLN A 67 0.80 5.51 8.88
CA GLN A 67 1.44 6.68 8.27
C GLN A 67 1.94 6.41 6.85
N VAL A 68 2.57 5.24 6.62
CA VAL A 68 3.13 4.88 5.31
C VAL A 68 2.06 4.42 4.32
N LYS A 69 0.97 3.82 4.82
CA LYS A 69 -0.20 3.43 4.01
C LYS A 69 -1.35 4.43 4.09
N ALA A 70 -1.08 5.69 4.44
CA ALA A 70 -2.08 6.73 4.33
C ALA A 70 -2.71 6.64 2.93
N GLU A 71 -4.04 6.65 2.88
CA GLU A 71 -4.80 6.50 1.65
C GLU A 71 -4.52 7.72 0.77
N HIS A 72 -3.49 7.64 -0.07
CA HIS A 72 -3.08 8.74 -0.94
C HIS A 72 -4.04 8.96 -2.11
N GLN A 73 -5.02 8.06 -2.28
CA GLN A 73 -6.05 8.21 -3.31
C GLN A 73 -7.31 8.75 -2.64
N LEU A 74 -7.46 10.08 -2.66
CA LEU A 74 -8.80 10.66 -2.65
C LEU A 74 -9.62 9.93 -3.73
N PRO A 75 -10.85 9.49 -3.43
CA PRO A 75 -11.73 8.97 -4.48
C PRO A 75 -11.74 10.01 -5.59
N SER A 76 -11.40 9.59 -6.81
CA SER A 76 -11.35 10.50 -7.95
C SER A 76 -12.70 11.20 -8.03
N GLY A 77 -12.69 12.52 -7.77
CA GLY A 77 -13.90 13.33 -7.88
C GLY A 77 -14.45 13.26 -9.30
N LEU A 78 -15.73 13.59 -9.47
CA LEU A 78 -16.28 13.76 -10.81
C LEU A 78 -15.47 14.83 -11.55
N LEU A 79 -14.91 14.46 -12.71
CA LEU A 79 -14.27 15.42 -13.60
C LEU A 79 -15.32 16.47 -13.98
N GLN A 80 -15.09 17.72 -13.58
CA GLN A 80 -15.95 18.82 -14.01
C GLN A 80 -15.59 19.20 -15.44
N PRO A 81 -16.51 19.07 -16.42
CA PRO A 81 -16.24 19.50 -17.78
C PRO A 81 -15.99 21.00 -17.78
N VAL A 82 -14.92 21.43 -18.45
CA VAL A 82 -14.66 22.86 -18.61
C VAL A 82 -15.68 23.42 -19.62
N LYS A 83 -16.36 24.51 -19.27
CA LYS A 83 -17.34 25.16 -20.17
C LYS A 83 -16.70 25.46 -21.52
N ILE A 84 -17.37 25.14 -22.62
CA ILE A 84 -16.88 25.46 -23.95
C ILE A 84 -17.02 26.99 -24.13
N PRO A 85 -15.94 27.71 -24.49
CA PRO A 85 -16.05 29.14 -24.79
C PRO A 85 -16.96 29.38 -26.00
N LEU A 86 -17.75 30.45 -25.98
CA LEU A 86 -18.64 30.85 -27.07
C LEU A 86 -17.90 31.62 -28.16
N TRP A 87 -16.80 32.28 -27.81
CA TRP A 87 -16.04 33.13 -28.71
C TRP A 87 -14.54 32.82 -28.65
N LYS A 88 -13.85 33.15 -29.75
CA LYS A 88 -12.38 33.15 -29.78
C LYS A 88 -11.85 34.10 -28.71
N TRP A 89 -10.75 33.74 -28.06
CA TRP A 89 -10.07 34.52 -27.02
C TRP A 89 -10.83 34.66 -25.70
N GLU A 90 -11.95 33.95 -25.52
CA GLU A 90 -12.67 33.96 -24.24
C GLU A 90 -11.95 33.14 -23.16
N ARG A 91 -11.17 32.11 -23.56
CA ARG A 91 -10.36 31.33 -22.63
C ARG A 91 -9.07 30.86 -23.30
N VAL A 92 -7.94 31.37 -22.82
CA VAL A 92 -6.61 30.89 -23.21
C VAL A 92 -6.00 30.06 -22.09
N THR A 93 -5.53 28.86 -22.40
CA THR A 93 -4.76 28.04 -21.46
C THR A 93 -3.30 28.00 -21.86
N MET A 94 -2.42 28.02 -20.86
CA MET A 94 -0.97 28.04 -21.04
C MET A 94 -0.33 26.92 -20.23
N ASP A 95 0.65 26.23 -20.82
CA ASP A 95 1.39 25.18 -20.13
C ASP A 95 2.84 25.10 -20.62
N PHE A 96 3.71 24.47 -19.83
CA PHE A 96 5.10 24.22 -20.18
C PHE A 96 5.41 22.73 -20.24
N VAL A 97 5.88 22.28 -21.39
CA VAL A 97 6.44 20.93 -21.53
C VAL A 97 7.95 21.04 -21.37
N SER A 98 8.53 20.36 -20.37
CA SER A 98 9.96 20.37 -20.05
C SER A 98 10.57 18.98 -20.10
N GLY A 99 11.91 18.88 -19.99
CA GLY A 99 12.63 17.59 -20.06
C GLY A 99 12.76 17.03 -21.48
N LEU A 100 12.62 17.88 -22.49
CA LEU A 100 12.84 17.51 -23.88
C LEU A 100 14.35 17.42 -24.21
N PRO A 101 14.74 16.71 -25.28
CA PRO A 101 16.11 16.76 -25.76
C PRO A 101 16.56 18.21 -26.00
N LEU A 102 17.76 18.54 -25.52
CA LEU A 102 18.30 19.89 -25.67
C LEU A 102 18.46 20.24 -27.14
N THR A 103 17.95 21.40 -27.51
CA THR A 103 18.27 22.05 -28.79
C THR A 103 19.72 22.54 -28.81
N LEU A 104 20.22 22.90 -29.99
CA LEU A 104 21.56 23.53 -30.13
C LEU A 104 21.70 24.81 -29.30
N ALA A 105 20.59 25.52 -29.08
CA ALA A 105 20.52 26.71 -28.23
C ALA A 105 20.34 26.39 -26.73
N LYS A 106 20.49 25.12 -26.34
CA LYS A 106 20.35 24.61 -24.95
C LYS A 106 18.98 24.92 -24.33
N LYS A 107 17.92 24.75 -25.11
CA LYS A 107 16.52 24.81 -24.64
C LYS A 107 15.92 23.41 -24.63
N ASP A 108 15.15 23.09 -23.60
CA ASP A 108 14.44 21.83 -23.37
C ASP A 108 12.95 22.03 -23.02
N LEU A 109 12.45 23.26 -23.21
CA LEU A 109 11.12 23.68 -22.77
C LEU A 109 10.33 24.28 -23.94
N VAL A 110 9.07 23.87 -24.04
CA VAL A 110 8.07 24.38 -24.99
C VAL A 110 6.95 25.05 -24.21
N TRP A 111 6.63 26.29 -24.58
CA TRP A 111 5.47 27.00 -24.06
C TRP A 111 4.27 26.73 -24.99
N VAL A 112 3.25 26.06 -24.48
CA VAL A 112 2.02 25.73 -25.19
C VAL A 112 0.97 26.78 -24.84
N ILE A 113 0.35 27.36 -25.87
CA ILE A 113 -0.76 28.30 -25.74
C ILE A 113 -1.91 27.78 -26.59
N VAL A 114 -3.10 27.64 -25.99
CA VAL A 114 -4.32 27.15 -26.65
C VAL A 114 -5.44 28.17 -26.43
N ASP A 115 -6.12 28.54 -27.51
CA ASP A 115 -7.35 29.32 -27.54
C ASP A 115 -8.57 28.41 -27.72
#